data_AF-A0A2N6CIG5-F1
#
_entry.id   AF-A0A2N6CIG5-F1
#
_cell.length_a   1.000
_cell.length_b   1.000
_cell.length_c   1.000
_cell.angle_alpha   90.00
_cell.angle_beta   90.00
_cell.angle_gamma   90.00
#
_symmetry.space_group_name_H-M   'P 1'
#
loop_
_entity.id
_entity.type
_entity.pdbx_description
1 polymer ?
#
loop_
_entity_poly.entity_id
_entity_poly.type
_entity_poly.pdbx_seq_one_letter_code
_entity_poly.pdbx_strand_id
1 'polypeptide(L)'
;MGRWRPGGHTEDINVDLTAHWAGFAAVIIFVLGYALVVTEEFTSLRKSKPMILASGIIWTIIGIQYAGSGLGHAAEEAVEHFLIEFAELFLFLLTAMTYVNAMTERRIFDALRSWLVHHGFSYRRLFWVTGIISFFLSPI
;
A
#
# COMPACT_ATOMS: atom_id res chain seq x y z
N MET A 1 13.11 18.64 -44.09
CA MET A 1 11.81 19.26 -43.78
C MET A 1 11.11 18.39 -42.73
N GLY A 2 11.33 18.69 -41.45
CA GLY A 2 10.80 17.91 -40.33
C GLY A 2 9.33 18.19 -40.12
N ARG A 3 8.48 17.19 -40.38
CA ARG A 3 7.04 17.27 -40.11
C ARG A 3 6.81 16.86 -38.67
N TRP A 4 6.75 17.86 -37.79
CA TRP A 4 6.17 17.77 -36.46
C TRP A 4 4.80 17.06 -36.56
N ARG A 5 4.68 15.91 -35.88
CA ARG A 5 3.38 15.29 -35.58
C ARG A 5 2.89 15.94 -34.28
N PRO A 6 1.72 16.61 -34.26
CA PRO A 6 1.14 17.06 -33.01
C PRO A 6 0.82 15.82 -32.17
N GLY A 7 1.12 15.89 -30.88
CA GLY A 7 0.91 14.81 -29.93
C GLY A 7 -0.53 14.30 -30.01
N GLY A 8 -0.67 12.98 -30.13
CA GLY A 8 -1.93 12.35 -29.75
C GLY A 8 -2.08 12.58 -28.26
N HIS A 9 -3.05 13.40 -27.88
CA HIS A 9 -3.63 13.27 -26.56
C HIS A 9 -4.14 11.84 -26.50
N THR A 10 -3.51 10.99 -25.70
CA THR A 10 -4.23 9.88 -25.09
C THR A 10 -5.33 10.56 -24.29
N GLU A 11 -6.49 10.76 -24.91
CA GLU A 11 -7.72 10.89 -24.14
C GLU A 11 -7.80 9.57 -23.40
N ASP A 12 -7.25 9.54 -22.18
CA ASP A 12 -7.55 8.50 -21.22
C ASP A 12 -9.07 8.56 -21.11
N ILE A 13 -9.74 7.56 -21.69
CA ILE A 13 -11.19 7.46 -21.76
C ILE A 13 -11.68 7.07 -20.35
N ASN A 14 -11.41 7.96 -19.39
CA ASN A 14 -11.76 7.80 -18.00
C ASN A 14 -13.24 8.07 -17.88
N VAL A 15 -14.01 7.02 -17.59
CA VAL A 15 -15.37 7.18 -17.11
C VAL A 15 -15.28 7.92 -15.78
N ASP A 16 -15.65 9.19 -15.76
CA ASP A 16 -15.69 9.95 -14.52
C ASP A 16 -16.82 9.44 -13.62
N LEU A 17 -16.46 8.54 -12.71
CA LEU A 17 -17.36 7.96 -11.71
C LEU A 17 -17.37 8.75 -10.40
N THR A 18 -16.65 9.88 -10.34
CA THR A 18 -16.46 10.67 -9.12
C THR A 18 -17.77 11.25 -8.62
N ALA A 19 -18.61 11.76 -9.54
CA ALA A 19 -19.95 12.28 -9.23
C ALA A 19 -21.06 11.23 -9.46
N HIS A 20 -20.71 9.95 -9.54
CA HIS A 20 -21.65 8.86 -9.81
C HIS A 20 -22.02 8.14 -8.51
N TRP A 21 -23.23 7.56 -8.46
CA TRP A 21 -23.67 6.72 -7.34
C TRP A 21 -22.66 5.61 -6.98
N ALA A 22 -21.93 5.08 -7.97
CA ALA A 22 -20.90 4.06 -7.79
C ALA A 22 -19.70 4.60 -6.98
N GLY A 23 -19.26 5.84 -7.26
CA GLY A 23 -18.20 6.51 -6.50
C GLY A 23 -18.61 6.76 -5.05
N PHE A 24 -19.82 7.28 -4.83
CA PHE A 24 -20.35 7.47 -3.46
C PHE A 24 -20.49 6.13 -2.71
N ALA A 25 -20.98 5.09 -3.37
CA ALA A 25 -21.05 3.75 -2.79
C ALA A 25 -19.66 3.20 -2.42
N ALA A 26 -18.66 3.38 -3.28
CA ALA A 26 -17.29 2.95 -3.02
C ALA A 26 -16.69 3.64 -1.79
N VAL A 27 -16.90 4.96 -1.64
CA VAL A 27 -16.45 5.71 -0.45
C VAL A 27 -17.14 5.21 0.82
N ILE A 28 -18.45 4.98 0.78
CA ILE A 28 -19.19 4.43 1.93
C ILE A 28 -18.63 3.05 2.32
N ILE A 29 -18.42 2.16 1.34
CA ILE A 29 -17.85 0.82 1.59
C ILE A 29 -16.44 0.93 2.15
N PHE A 30 -15.62 1.86 1.64
CA PHE A 30 -14.26 2.10 2.14
C PHE A 30 -14.27 2.55 3.61
N VAL A 31 -15.12 3.51 3.96
CA VAL A 31 -15.25 4.01 5.34
C VAL A 31 -15.74 2.90 6.27
N LEU A 32 -16.74 2.12 5.85
CA LEU A 32 -17.23 0.97 6.64
C LEU A 32 -16.15 -0.10 6.80
N GLY A 33 -15.43 -0.45 5.73
CA GLY A 33 -14.33 -1.40 5.77
C GLY A 33 -13.22 -0.96 6.73
N TYR A 34 -12.83 0.31 6.66
CA TYR A 34 -11.84 0.89 7.57
C TYR A 34 -12.32 0.90 9.02
N ALA A 35 -13.58 1.27 9.27
CA ALA A 35 -14.18 1.22 10.60
C ALA A 35 -14.18 -0.20 11.17
N LEU A 36 -14.45 -1.23 10.35
CA LEU A 36 -14.33 -2.64 10.75
C LEU A 36 -12.89 -3.03 11.11
N VAL A 37 -11.88 -2.53 10.38
CA VAL A 37 -10.47 -2.79 10.70
C VAL A 37 -10.06 -2.19 12.04
N VAL A 38 -10.50 -0.97 12.31
CA VAL A 38 -10.20 -0.28 13.57
C VAL A 38 -10.93 -0.95 14.74
N THR A 39 -12.19 -1.34 14.54
CA THR A 39 -13.03 -1.97 15.58
C THR A 39 -12.66 -3.45 15.82
N GLU A 40 -11.78 -4.04 14.99
CA GLU A 40 -11.37 -5.44 15.08
C GLU A 40 -10.80 -5.82 16.45
N GLU A 41 -10.26 -4.87 17.21
CA GLU A 41 -9.77 -5.11 18.58
C GLU A 41 -10.80 -5.87 19.46
N PHE A 42 -12.10 -5.77 19.13
CA PHE A 42 -13.19 -6.48 19.82
C PHE A 42 -13.71 -7.75 19.10
N THR A 43 -13.41 -7.96 17.81
CA THR A 43 -14.06 -9.00 16.97
C THR A 43 -13.16 -10.20 16.63
N SER A 44 -11.87 -10.20 16.99
CA SER A 44 -10.91 -11.31 16.74
C SER A 44 -10.78 -11.76 15.27
N LEU A 45 -11.26 -10.96 14.32
CA LEU A 45 -11.00 -11.18 12.89
C LEU A 45 -9.54 -10.82 12.59
N ARG A 46 -9.02 -11.26 11.44
CA ARG A 46 -7.71 -10.79 10.96
C ARG A 46 -7.96 -9.55 10.10
N LYS A 47 -7.17 -8.49 10.27
CA LYS A 47 -7.29 -7.21 9.52
C LYS A 47 -7.41 -7.36 8.02
N SER A 48 -6.80 -8.42 7.47
CA SER A 48 -6.91 -8.75 6.06
C SER A 48 -8.33 -9.14 5.61
N LYS A 49 -9.15 -9.79 6.46
CA LYS A 49 -10.48 -10.28 6.04
C LYS A 49 -11.47 -9.14 5.74
N PRO A 50 -11.67 -8.15 6.63
CA PRO A 50 -12.56 -7.03 6.32
C PRO A 50 -12.06 -6.21 5.12
N MET A 51 -10.74 -5.99 5.03
CA MET A 51 -10.17 -5.21 3.93
C MET A 51 -10.33 -5.87 2.57
N ILE A 52 -10.04 -7.16 2.45
CA ILE A 52 -10.17 -7.90 1.18
C ILE A 52 -11.64 -7.94 0.73
N LEU A 53 -12.58 -8.08 1.67
CA LEU A 53 -14.01 -8.06 1.35
C LEU A 53 -14.44 -6.69 0.82
N ALA A 54 -14.05 -5.61 1.51
CA ALA A 54 -14.39 -4.25 1.09
C ALA A 54 -13.80 -3.92 -0.29
N SER A 55 -12.52 -4.26 -0.53
CA SER A 55 -11.88 -4.04 -1.83
C SER A 55 -12.55 -4.85 -2.94
N GLY A 56 -12.93 -6.10 -2.68
CA GLY A 56 -13.61 -6.95 -3.66
C GLY A 56 -14.97 -6.39 -4.09
N ILE A 57 -15.74 -5.85 -3.15
CA ILE A 57 -17.04 -5.22 -3.46
C ILE A 57 -16.82 -3.96 -4.30
N ILE A 58 -15.86 -3.10 -3.93
CA ILE A 58 -15.52 -1.88 -4.69
C ILE A 58 -15.11 -2.23 -6.12
N TRP A 59 -14.18 -3.18 -6.28
CA TRP A 59 -13.72 -3.64 -7.60
C TRP A 59 -14.85 -4.27 -8.43
N THR A 60 -15.80 -4.97 -7.81
CA THR A 60 -16.97 -5.52 -8.50
C THR A 60 -17.87 -4.40 -9.05
N ILE A 61 -18.14 -3.36 -8.24
CA ILE A 61 -18.94 -2.20 -8.67
C ILE A 61 -18.25 -1.48 -9.85
N ILE A 62 -16.94 -1.27 -9.77
CA ILE A 62 -16.14 -0.65 -10.83
C ILE A 62 -16.19 -1.52 -12.10
N GLY A 63 -15.94 -2.83 -11.98
CA GLY A 63 -15.95 -3.75 -13.12
C GLY A 63 -17.29 -3.78 -13.86
N ILE A 64 -18.41 -3.79 -13.15
CA ILE A 64 -19.75 -3.74 -13.77
C ILE A 64 -19.95 -2.43 -14.54
N GLN A 65 -19.52 -1.30 -13.97
CA GLN A 65 -19.70 0.01 -14.57
C GLN A 65 -18.83 0.20 -15.84
N TYR A 66 -17.59 -0.32 -15.82
CA TYR A 66 -16.69 -0.30 -16.99
C TYR A 66 -17.09 -1.31 -18.07
N ALA A 67 -17.62 -2.48 -17.69
CA ALA A 67 -18.16 -3.45 -18.63
C ALA A 67 -19.41 -2.92 -19.36
N GLY A 68 -20.29 -2.19 -18.64
CA GLY A 68 -21.50 -1.58 -19.22
C GLY A 68 -21.23 -0.42 -20.18
N SER A 69 -20.04 0.19 -20.11
CA SER A 69 -19.62 1.32 -20.96
C SER A 69 -18.77 0.90 -22.17
N GLY A 70 -18.52 -0.40 -22.36
CA GLY A 70 -17.69 -0.93 -23.47
C GLY A 70 -16.19 -0.67 -23.30
N LEU A 71 -15.75 -0.21 -22.12
CA LEU A 71 -14.38 0.19 -21.80
C LEU A 71 -13.63 -0.87 -20.99
N GLY A 72 -13.88 -2.16 -21.29
CA GLY A 72 -13.26 -3.28 -20.57
C GLY A 72 -11.73 -3.24 -20.55
N HIS A 73 -11.10 -2.68 -21.60
CA HIS A 73 -9.65 -2.56 -21.68
C HIS A 73 -9.07 -1.55 -20.68
N ALA A 74 -9.77 -0.45 -20.40
CA ALA A 74 -9.34 0.53 -19.39
C ALA A 74 -9.42 -0.05 -17.97
N ALA A 75 -10.38 -0.94 -17.71
CA ALA A 75 -10.47 -1.66 -16.44
C ALA A 75 -9.35 -2.68 -16.27
N GLU A 76 -8.95 -3.37 -17.34
CA GLU A 76 -7.83 -4.31 -17.35
C GLU A 76 -6.50 -3.60 -17.04
N GLU A 77 -6.21 -2.50 -17.74
CA GLU A 77 -4.99 -1.70 -17.53
C GLU A 77 -4.90 -1.15 -16.10
N ALA A 78 -6.01 -0.68 -15.54
CA ALA A 78 -6.07 -0.21 -14.15
C ALA A 78 -5.78 -1.32 -13.13
N VAL A 79 -6.30 -2.53 -13.35
CA VAL A 79 -6.03 -3.70 -12.50
C VAL A 79 -4.57 -4.12 -12.62
N GLU A 80 -4.03 -4.20 -13.84
CA GLU A 80 -2.64 -4.57 -14.08
C GLU A 80 -1.68 -3.63 -13.36
N HIS A 81 -1.87 -2.31 -13.53
CA HIS A 81 -1.05 -1.31 -12.87
C HIS A 81 -1.09 -1.44 -11.34
N PHE A 82 -2.29 -1.58 -10.78
CA PHE A 82 -2.47 -1.79 -9.34
C PHE A 82 -1.80 -3.07 -8.84
N LEU A 83 -1.91 -4.18 -9.59
CA LEU A 83 -1.29 -5.44 -9.22
C LEU A 83 0.23 -5.40 -9.30
N ILE A 84 0.81 -4.71 -10.28
CA ILE A 84 2.27 -4.54 -10.40
C ILE A 84 2.79 -3.71 -9.24
N GLU A 85 2.18 -2.56 -8.95
CA GLU A 85 2.56 -1.70 -7.83
C GLU A 85 2.40 -2.44 -6.49
N PHE A 86 1.26 -3.15 -6.31
CA PHE A 86 1.03 -3.96 -5.12
C PHE A 86 2.05 -5.10 -5.00
N ALA A 87 2.40 -5.77 -6.10
CA ALA A 87 3.39 -6.83 -6.11
C ALA A 87 4.79 -6.30 -5.76
N GLU A 88 5.16 -5.13 -6.26
CA GLU A 88 6.41 -4.46 -5.92
C GLU A 88 6.49 -4.18 -4.41
N LEU A 89 5.47 -3.52 -3.86
CA LEU A 89 5.39 -3.22 -2.43
C LEU A 89 5.32 -4.51 -1.59
N PHE A 90 4.55 -5.50 -2.03
CA PHE A 90 4.42 -6.78 -1.35
C PHE A 90 5.76 -7.53 -1.31
N LEU A 91 6.47 -7.64 -2.43
CA LEU A 91 7.77 -8.31 -2.51
C LEU A 91 8.83 -7.56 -1.71
N PHE A 92 8.81 -6.22 -1.74
CA PHE A 92 9.65 -5.37 -0.91
C PHE A 92 9.41 -5.65 0.58
N LEU A 93 8.15 -5.56 1.04
CA LEU A 93 7.79 -5.79 2.43
C LEU A 93 8.01 -7.24 2.87
N LEU A 94 7.77 -8.23 2.00
CA LEU A 94 8.03 -9.64 2.28
C LEU A 94 9.52 -9.86 2.53
N THR A 95 10.37 -9.36 1.65
CA THR A 95 11.83 -9.44 1.82
C THR A 95 12.27 -8.69 3.08
N ALA A 96 11.75 -7.49 3.31
CA ALA A 96 12.08 -6.69 4.48
C ALA A 96 11.68 -7.39 5.80
N MET A 97 10.44 -7.88 5.89
CA MET A 97 9.96 -8.62 7.07
C MET A 97 10.75 -9.91 7.29
N THR A 98 11.11 -10.63 6.21
CA THR A 98 11.95 -11.83 6.30
C THR A 98 13.33 -11.51 6.86
N TYR A 99 13.93 -10.41 6.40
CA TYR A 99 15.21 -9.93 6.90
C TYR A 99 15.14 -9.55 8.39
N VAL A 100 14.11 -8.77 8.79
CA VAL A 100 13.87 -8.40 10.19
C VAL A 100 13.66 -9.65 11.06
N ASN A 101 12.89 -10.62 10.59
CA ASN A 101 12.67 -11.87 11.30
C ASN A 101 13.99 -12.66 11.46
N ALA A 102 14.80 -12.76 10.40
CA ALA A 102 16.10 -13.44 10.45
C ALA A 102 17.10 -12.75 11.41
N MET A 103 17.12 -11.41 11.45
CA MET A 103 17.93 -10.66 12.41
C MET A 103 17.48 -10.88 13.86
N THR A 104 16.16 -10.95 14.07
CA THR A 104 15.56 -11.20 15.37
C THR A 104 15.91 -12.60 15.86
N GLU A 105 15.79 -13.62 15.00
CA GLU A 105 16.10 -15.01 15.34
C GLU A 105 17.60 -15.21 15.65
N ARG A 106 18.48 -14.50 14.93
CA ARG A 106 19.94 -14.47 15.21
C ARG A 106 20.33 -13.58 16.39
N ARG A 107 19.36 -12.97 17.09
CA ARG A 107 19.58 -12.05 18.22
C ARG A 107 20.51 -10.88 17.89
N ILE A 108 20.51 -10.43 16.62
CA ILE A 108 21.37 -9.33 16.17
C ILE A 108 20.99 -8.04 16.93
N PHE A 109 19.70 -7.82 17.19
CA PHE A 109 19.24 -6.68 18.00
C PHE A 109 19.75 -6.72 19.45
N ASP A 110 19.82 -7.90 20.07
CA ASP A 110 20.34 -8.05 21.43
C ASP A 110 21.86 -7.83 21.48
N ALA A 111 22.59 -8.35 20.49
CA ALA A 111 24.03 -8.11 20.34
C ALA A 111 24.33 -6.62 20.12
N LEU A 112 23.55 -5.96 19.26
CA LEU A 112 23.68 -4.53 18.97
C LEU A 112 23.39 -3.68 20.21
N ARG A 113 22.32 -4.02 20.95
CA ARG A 113 22.00 -3.38 22.24
C ARG A 113 23.13 -3.57 23.25
N SER A 114 23.63 -4.78 23.41
CA SER A 114 24.73 -5.09 24.35
C SER A 114 26.00 -4.29 24.00
N TRP A 115 26.38 -4.27 22.72
CA TRP A 115 27.53 -3.51 22.23
C TRP A 115 27.39 -1.99 22.47
N LEU A 116 26.21 -1.42 22.22
CA LEU A 116 25.95 0.00 22.46
C LEU A 116 25.93 0.36 23.95
N VAL A 117 25.37 -0.49 24.81
CA VAL A 117 25.39 -0.27 26.27
C VAL A 117 26.82 -0.39 26.81
N HIS A 118 27.62 -1.32 26.29
CA HIS A 118 29.02 -1.49 26.69
C HIS A 118 29.89 -0.26 26.32
N HIS A 119 29.54 0.47 25.26
CA HIS A 119 30.17 1.74 24.89
C HIS A 119 29.73 2.95 25.74
N GLY A 120 28.91 2.76 26.78
CA GLY A 120 28.53 3.82 27.72
C GLY A 120 27.47 4.81 27.18
N PHE A 121 26.74 4.46 26.12
CA PHE A 121 25.67 5.30 25.60
C PHE A 121 24.43 5.26 26.54
N SER A 122 24.05 6.43 27.08
CA SER A 122 22.75 6.62 27.74
C SER A 122 21.60 6.41 26.75
N TYR A 123 20.45 5.90 27.20
CA TYR A 123 19.23 5.73 26.38
C TYR A 123 18.84 6.97 25.56
N ARG A 124 19.14 8.19 26.06
CA ARG A 124 18.93 9.43 25.31
C ARG A 124 19.79 9.53 24.06
N ARG A 125 21.07 9.11 24.13
CA ARG A 125 21.95 9.08 22.95
C ARG A 125 21.52 8.01 21.97
N LEU A 126 21.04 6.86 22.48
CA LEU A 126 20.54 5.78 21.64
C LEU A 126 19.39 6.26 20.74
N PHE A 127 18.42 6.98 21.32
CA PHE A 127 17.30 7.57 20.60
C PHE A 127 17.75 8.53 19.48
N TRP A 128 18.71 9.41 19.77
CA TRP A 128 19.25 10.34 18.78
C TRP A 128 20.01 9.63 17.66
N VAL A 129 20.82 8.63 18.00
CA VAL A 129 21.58 7.86 17.00
C VAL A 129 20.62 7.10 16.09
N THR A 130 19.64 6.37 16.63
CA THR A 130 18.66 5.64 15.82
C THR A 130 17.78 6.57 14.99
N GLY A 131 17.38 7.72 15.55
CA GLY A 131 16.59 8.72 14.82
C GLY A 131 17.33 9.33 13.64
N ILE A 132 18.63 9.68 13.82
CA ILE A 132 19.47 10.20 12.73
C ILE A 132 19.67 9.13 11.65
N ILE A 133 19.97 7.88 12.04
CA ILE A 133 20.14 6.77 11.09
C ILE A 133 18.83 6.53 10.31
N SER A 134 17.68 6.48 10.98
CA SER A 134 16.37 6.32 10.33
C SER A 134 16.04 7.48 9.40
N PHE A 135 16.40 8.72 9.76
CA PHE A 135 16.19 9.89 8.90
C PHE A 135 16.96 9.78 7.58
N PHE A 136 18.24 9.37 7.63
CA PHE A 136 19.05 9.18 6.43
C PHE A 136 18.68 7.94 5.62
N LEU A 137 18.06 6.93 6.23
CA LEU A 137 17.58 5.72 5.54
C LEU A 137 16.20 5.89 4.89
N SER A 138 15.37 6.82 5.36
CA SER A 138 14.01 7.06 4.81
C SER A 138 13.92 7.38 3.30
N PRO A 139 14.91 8.04 2.64
CA PRO A 139 14.82 8.36 1.22
C PRO A 139 15.19 7.20 0.27
N ILE A 140 15.59 6.05 0.81
CA ILE A 140 16.11 4.89 0.07
C ILE A 140 15.02 3.82 0.00
#